data_AF-A0A699YK93-F1
#
_entry.id   AF-A0A699YK93-F1
#
_cell.length_a   1.000
_cell.length_b   1.000
_cell.length_c   1.000
_cell.angle_alpha   90.00
_cell.angle_beta   90.00
_cell.angle_gamma   90.00
#
_symmetry.space_group_name_H-M   'P 1'
#
loop_
_entity.id
_entity.type
_entity.pdbx_description
1 polymer ?
#
loop_
_entity_poly.entity_id
_entity_poly.type
_entity_poly.pdbx_seq_one_letter_code
_entity_poly.pdbx_strand_id
1 'polypeptide(L)'
;MDPGNYREALREIRADEAEGADIMMVKPGMPYLDVVRFLRDNSTLPVAVYHVSGEYAMLKAAAQRGWLNERDAALEALTCFRRAGADLILTYYSTQAAKWMAGEK
;
A
#
# COMPACT_ATOMS: atom_id res chain seq x y z
N MET A 1 -15.95 -1.80 -1.93
CA MET A 1 -16.09 -1.14 -3.23
C MET A 1 -15.95 -2.16 -4.34
N ASP A 2 -16.68 -2.01 -5.44
CA ASP A 2 -16.39 -2.75 -6.69
C ASP A 2 -15.01 -2.30 -7.21
N PRO A 3 -14.08 -3.21 -7.56
CA PRO A 3 -12.74 -2.87 -8.04
C PRO A 3 -12.69 -1.82 -9.15
N GLY A 4 -13.66 -1.81 -10.07
CA GLY A 4 -13.70 -0.85 -11.17
C GLY A 4 -14.18 0.55 -10.78
N ASN A 5 -14.65 0.73 -9.54
CA ASN A 5 -15.35 1.94 -9.13
C ASN A 5 -14.45 2.94 -8.40
N TYR A 6 -13.75 3.75 -9.19
CA TYR A 6 -12.91 4.83 -8.66
C TYR A 6 -13.72 5.98 -8.02
N ARG A 7 -14.88 6.33 -8.58
CA ARG A 7 -15.66 7.51 -8.16
C ARG A 7 -16.27 7.36 -6.76
N GLU A 8 -16.58 6.12 -6.38
CA GLU A 8 -17.11 5.81 -5.04
C GLU A 8 -16.11 6.15 -3.93
N ALA A 9 -14.80 6.14 -4.20
CA ALA A 9 -13.77 6.47 -3.21
C ALA A 9 -14.02 7.83 -2.54
N LEU A 10 -14.42 8.86 -3.30
CA LEU A 10 -14.64 10.20 -2.73
C LEU A 10 -15.83 10.24 -1.77
N ARG A 11 -16.86 9.42 -2.02
CA ARG A 11 -18.02 9.32 -1.13
C ARG A 11 -17.61 8.67 0.19
N GLU A 12 -16.88 7.56 0.11
CA GLU A 12 -16.41 6.84 1.30
C GLU A 12 -15.44 7.70 2.12
N ILE A 13 -14.49 8.39 1.47
CA ILE A 13 -13.56 9.31 2.15
C ILE A 13 -14.30 10.34 3.01
N ARG A 14 -15.30 11.01 2.43
CA ARG A 14 -16.04 12.06 3.13
C ARG A 14 -16.90 11.51 4.27
N ALA A 15 -17.42 10.29 4.11
CA ALA A 15 -18.20 9.64 5.16
C ALA A 15 -17.32 9.32 6.37
N ASP A 16 -16.18 8.66 6.16
CA ASP A 16 -15.24 8.30 7.22
C ASP A 16 -14.69 9.55 7.95
N GLU A 17 -14.36 10.62 7.22
CA GLU A 17 -13.94 11.89 7.81
C GLU A 17 -15.04 12.53 8.66
N ALA A 18 -16.29 12.51 8.20
CA ALA A 18 -17.43 13.05 8.94
C ALA A 18 -17.76 12.22 10.20
N GLU A 19 -17.45 10.92 10.17
CA GLU A 19 -17.56 10.00 11.32
C GLU A 19 -16.37 10.12 12.29
N GLY A 20 -15.37 10.96 11.97
CA GLY A 20 -14.27 11.30 12.86
C GLY A 20 -13.06 10.38 12.75
N ALA A 21 -12.80 9.79 11.58
CA ALA A 21 -11.58 9.02 11.36
C ALA A 21 -10.32 9.88 11.55
N ASP A 22 -9.29 9.33 12.21
CA ASP A 22 -7.98 9.98 12.38
C ASP A 22 -6.98 9.62 11.26
N ILE A 23 -7.17 8.47 10.61
CA ILE A 23 -6.30 7.93 9.56
C ILE A 23 -7.18 7.27 8.50
N MET A 24 -6.90 7.58 7.25
CA MET A 24 -7.58 7.00 6.10
C MET A 24 -6.78 5.80 5.57
N MET A 25 -7.45 4.79 5.00
CA MET A 25 -6.76 3.60 4.48
C MET A 25 -7.28 3.15 3.12
N VAL A 26 -6.36 2.75 2.24
CA VAL A 26 -6.67 1.99 1.02
C VAL A 26 -6.22 0.54 1.17
N LYS A 27 -7.09 -0.38 0.75
CA LYS A 27 -6.84 -1.83 0.72
C LYS A 27 -7.63 -2.46 -0.43
N PRO A 28 -7.04 -3.30 -1.30
CA PRO A 28 -5.62 -3.70 -1.39
C PRO A 28 -4.64 -2.57 -1.76
N GLY A 29 -3.34 -2.89 -1.81
CA GLY A 29 -2.26 -1.93 -2.03
C GLY A 29 -1.93 -1.69 -3.50
N MET A 30 -1.00 -2.49 -4.05
CA MET A 30 -0.39 -2.28 -5.38
C MET A 30 -1.42 -2.12 -6.50
N PRO A 31 -2.54 -2.87 -6.53
CA PRO A 31 -3.53 -2.71 -7.61
C PRO A 31 -4.33 -1.41 -7.54
N TYR A 32 -4.23 -0.65 -6.44
CA TYR A 32 -5.04 0.55 -6.17
C TYR A 32 -4.18 1.78 -5.81
N LEU A 33 -2.95 1.86 -6.33
CA LEU A 33 -2.07 3.02 -6.10
C LEU A 33 -2.67 4.34 -6.63
N ASP A 34 -3.50 4.26 -7.66
CA ASP A 34 -4.30 5.37 -8.18
C ASP A 34 -5.33 5.87 -7.16
N VAL A 35 -5.96 4.96 -6.41
CA VAL A 35 -6.87 5.31 -5.31
C VAL A 35 -6.11 5.87 -4.11
N VAL A 36 -4.91 5.35 -3.80
CA VAL A 36 -4.03 5.94 -2.76
C VAL A 36 -3.69 7.40 -3.11
N ARG A 37 -3.31 7.65 -4.37
CA ARG A 37 -3.05 9.01 -4.86
C ARG A 37 -4.29 9.90 -4.74
N PHE A 38 -5.42 9.39 -5.22
CA PHE A 38 -6.69 10.10 -5.14
C PHE A 38 -7.06 10.50 -3.72
N LEU A 39 -6.95 9.55 -2.79
CA LEU A 39 -7.25 9.78 -1.39
C LEU A 39 -6.31 10.82 -0.79
N ARG A 40 -5.01 10.76 -1.10
CA ARG A 40 -4.03 11.75 -0.65
C ARG A 40 -4.28 13.16 -1.22
N ASP A 41 -4.88 13.27 -2.40
CA ASP A 41 -5.24 14.57 -3.01
C ASP A 41 -6.54 15.16 -2.43
N ASN A 42 -7.38 14.35 -1.80
CA ASN A 42 -8.72 14.75 -1.36
C ASN A 42 -8.93 14.72 0.16
N SER A 43 -7.96 14.21 0.93
CA SER A 43 -7.99 14.18 2.40
C SER A 43 -6.73 14.83 2.96
N THR A 44 -6.87 15.53 4.08
CA THR A 44 -5.74 16.06 4.85
C THR A 44 -5.24 15.11 5.93
N LEU A 45 -5.96 14.00 6.17
CA LEU A 45 -5.59 13.01 7.17
C LEU A 45 -4.40 12.15 6.69
N PRO A 46 -3.62 11.56 7.62
CA PRO A 46 -2.61 10.58 7.28
C PRO A 46 -3.19 9.42 6.44
N VAL A 47 -2.43 9.01 5.43
CA VAL A 47 -2.86 7.94 4.52
C VAL A 47 -2.12 6.64 4.81
N ALA A 48 -2.87 5.60 5.16
CA ALA A 48 -2.36 4.24 5.25
C ALA A 48 -2.66 3.44 3.97
N VAL A 49 -1.79 2.50 3.64
CA VAL A 49 -2.05 1.49 2.61
C VAL A 49 -1.73 0.10 3.14
N TYR A 50 -2.55 -0.88 2.78
CA TYR A 50 -2.32 -2.27 3.14
C TYR A 50 -1.80 -3.05 1.94
N HIS A 51 -0.52 -3.45 1.97
CA HIS A 51 0.06 -4.45 1.08
C HIS A 51 -0.40 -5.87 1.48
N VAL A 52 -1.49 -6.35 0.87
CA VAL A 52 -2.25 -7.48 1.40
C VAL A 52 -1.53 -8.82 1.24
N SER A 53 -2.08 -9.87 1.84
CA SER A 53 -1.51 -11.21 1.85
C SER A 53 -1.28 -11.78 0.45
N GLY A 54 -2.22 -11.56 -0.48
CA GLY A 54 -2.08 -12.00 -1.87
C GLY A 54 -0.93 -11.32 -2.60
N GLU A 55 -0.70 -10.03 -2.34
CA GLU A 55 0.40 -9.26 -2.93
C GLU A 55 1.76 -9.73 -2.40
N TYR A 56 1.85 -9.94 -1.09
CA TYR A 56 3.02 -10.55 -0.46
C TYR A 56 3.31 -11.96 -1.01
N ALA A 57 2.28 -12.82 -1.09
CA ALA A 57 2.41 -14.17 -1.59
C ALA A 57 2.84 -14.19 -3.07
N MET A 58 2.36 -13.24 -3.88
CA MET A 58 2.75 -13.09 -5.28
C MET A 58 4.25 -12.81 -5.42
N LEU A 59 4.79 -11.86 -4.64
CA LEU A 59 6.23 -11.55 -4.66
C LEU A 59 7.07 -12.75 -4.14
N LYS A 60 6.68 -13.37 -3.02
CA LYS A 60 7.33 -14.58 -2.50
C LYS A 60 7.37 -15.70 -3.54
N ALA A 61 6.25 -15.98 -4.19
CA ALA A 61 6.12 -17.07 -5.16
C ALA A 61 6.94 -16.83 -6.44
N ALA A 62 7.06 -15.58 -6.90
CA ALA A 62 7.90 -15.22 -8.03
C ALA A 62 9.39 -15.31 -7.67
N ALA A 63 9.78 -14.82 -6.48
CA ALA A 63 11.15 -14.91 -5.97
C ALA A 63 11.62 -16.36 -5.80
N GLN A 64 10.79 -17.23 -5.21
CA GLN A 64 11.09 -18.66 -5.02
C GLN A 64 11.35 -19.40 -6.34
N ARG A 65 10.79 -18.91 -7.46
CA ARG A 65 11.01 -19.46 -8.80
C ARG A 65 12.18 -18.80 -9.55
N GLY A 66 12.87 -17.85 -8.91
CA GLY A 66 13.97 -17.10 -9.52
C GLY A 66 13.51 -16.12 -10.60
N TRP A 67 12.22 -15.76 -10.66
CA TRP A 67 11.70 -14.83 -11.67
C TRP A 67 12.02 -13.37 -11.36
N LEU A 68 12.25 -13.05 -10.07
CA LEU A 68 12.65 -11.73 -9.61
C LEU A 68 13.56 -11.82 -8.38
N ASN A 69 14.31 -10.74 -8.13
CA ASN A 69 15.00 -10.55 -6.86
C ASN A 69 13.98 -10.08 -5.81
N GLU A 70 13.84 -10.85 -4.73
CA GLU A 70 12.84 -10.55 -3.70
C GLU A 70 13.04 -9.20 -3.03
N ARG A 71 14.27 -8.93 -2.59
CA ARG A 71 14.61 -7.72 -1.83
C ARG A 71 14.32 -6.50 -2.67
N ASP A 72 14.78 -6.50 -3.91
CA ASP A 72 14.64 -5.35 -4.81
C ASP A 72 13.16 -5.10 -5.12
N ALA A 73 12.41 -6.15 -5.49
CA ALA A 73 10.99 -6.02 -5.83
C ALA A 73 10.13 -5.58 -4.63
N ALA A 74 10.38 -6.14 -3.44
CA ALA A 74 9.65 -5.77 -2.23
C ALA A 74 9.95 -4.31 -1.82
N LEU A 75 11.21 -3.87 -1.85
CA LEU A 75 11.57 -2.48 -1.53
C LEU A 75 11.03 -1.50 -2.59
N GLU A 76 10.98 -1.90 -3.86
CA GLU A 76 10.36 -1.10 -4.92
C GLU A 76 8.85 -0.95 -4.69
N ALA A 77 8.15 -2.02 -4.29
CA ALA A 77 6.73 -1.95 -3.94
C ALA A 77 6.48 -0.97 -2.76
N LEU A 78 7.30 -1.04 -1.71
CA LEU A 78 7.23 -0.09 -0.58
C LEU A 78 7.49 1.36 -1.01
N THR A 79 8.43 1.56 -1.93
CA THR A 79 8.71 2.87 -2.52
C THR A 79 7.53 3.36 -3.34
N CYS A 80 6.89 2.49 -4.12
CA CYS A 80 5.69 2.82 -4.89
C CYS A 80 4.53 3.28 -3.99
N PHE A 81 4.32 2.62 -2.85
CA PHE A 81 3.33 3.04 -1.86
C PHE A 81 3.61 4.43 -1.31
N ARG A 82 4.86 4.67 -0.88
CA ARG A 82 5.27 5.97 -0.35
C ARG A 82 5.12 7.07 -1.41
N ARG A 83 5.51 6.78 -2.65
CA ARG A 83 5.36 7.69 -3.81
C ARG A 83 3.89 8.00 -4.12
N ALA A 84 3.01 7.00 -4.04
CA ALA A 84 1.58 7.19 -4.33
C ALA A 84 0.93 8.15 -3.34
N GLY A 85 1.43 8.23 -2.10
CA GLY A 85 0.97 9.20 -1.10
C GLY A 85 0.75 8.60 0.28
N ALA A 86 1.04 7.31 0.48
CA ALA A 86 0.91 6.69 1.79
C ALA A 86 1.95 7.22 2.77
N ASP A 87 1.50 7.58 3.97
CA ASP A 87 2.30 7.90 5.14
C ASP A 87 2.61 6.65 5.97
N LEU A 88 1.71 5.66 5.95
CA LEU A 88 1.84 4.40 6.68
C LEU A 88 1.65 3.22 5.71
N ILE A 89 2.47 2.18 5.85
CA ILE A 89 2.38 0.97 5.03
C ILE A 89 2.23 -0.24 5.95
N LEU A 90 1.08 -0.91 5.88
CA LEU A 90 0.84 -2.19 6.54
C LEU A 90 1.28 -3.30 5.60
N THR A 91 2.30 -4.05 6.00
CA THR A 91 2.92 -5.06 5.13
C THR A 91 3.53 -6.21 5.94
N TYR A 92 3.42 -7.43 5.40
CA TYR A 92 4.11 -8.61 5.93
C TYR A 92 5.64 -8.56 5.72
N TYR A 93 6.11 -7.69 4.83
CA TYR A 93 7.54 -7.45 4.62
C TYR A 93 8.18 -6.56 5.70
N SER A 94 7.43 -6.03 6.67
CA SER A 94 7.90 -4.98 7.59
C SER A 94 9.24 -5.31 8.24
N THR A 95 9.36 -6.48 8.88
CA THR A 95 10.61 -6.93 9.52
C THR A 95 11.73 -7.18 8.52
N GLN A 96 11.43 -7.77 7.36
CA GLN A 96 12.44 -8.09 6.33
C GLN A 96 12.98 -6.81 5.68
N ALA A 97 12.09 -5.89 5.30
CA ALA A 97 12.45 -4.60 4.74
C ALA A 97 13.26 -3.75 5.71
N ALA A 98 12.90 -3.73 7.01
CA ALA A 98 13.68 -3.03 8.02
C ALA A 98 15.14 -3.51 8.08
N LYS A 99 15.35 -4.83 8.08
CA LYS A 99 16.68 -5.44 8.04
C LYS A 99 17.44 -5.08 6.76
N TRP A 100 16.80 -5.20 5.60
CA TRP A 100 17.42 -4.85 4.32
C TRP A 100 17.82 -3.37 4.23
N MET A 101 17.01 -2.47 4.79
CA MET A 101 17.30 -1.03 4.84
C MET A 101 18.44 -0.71 5.83
N ALA A 102 18.58 -1.49 6.91
CA ALA A 102 19.71 -1.39 7.83
C ALA A 102 21.02 -1.98 7.28
N GLY A 103 21.01 -2.56 6.08
CA GLY A 103 22.18 -3.20 5.47
C GLY A 103 22.47 -4.61 6.00
N GLU A 104 21.55 -5.20 6.77
CA GLU A 104 21.64 -6.61 7.16
C GLU A 104 21.47 -7.51 5.93
N LYS A 105 22.15 -8.66 5.95
CA LYS A 105 22.06 -9.68 4.90
C LYS A 105 20.79 -10.50 5.03
#